data_AF-A0A5K1GQT6-F1
#
_entry.id   AF-A0A5K1GQT6-F1
#
_cell.length_a   1.000
_cell.length_b   1.000
_cell.length_c   1.000
_cell.angle_alpha   90.00
_cell.angle_beta   90.00
_cell.angle_gamma   90.00
#
_symmetry.space_group_name_H-M   'P 1'
#
loop_
_entity.id
_entity.type
_entity.pdbx_description
1 polymer ?
#
loop_
_entity_poly.entity_id
_entity_poly.type
_entity_poly.pdbx_seq_one_letter_code
_entity_poly.pdbx_strand_id
1 'polypeptide(L)' 'VLLIQPEQLQRQFESQMPEDVRQPSCYARNLLEYCSYSALHLMVQEPDHLSDREFRRLSYDMMLAWEAPAAGCETLSK' A
#
# COMPACT_ATOMS: atom_id res chain seq x y z
N VAL A 1 -3.42 6.88 -9.36
CA VAL A 1 -2.02 6.45 -9.25
C VAL A 1 -1.78 5.12 -9.97
N LEU A 2 -2.25 3.96 -9.49
CA LEU A 2 -1.96 2.67 -10.15
C LEU A 2 -2.71 2.41 -11.46
N LEU A 3 -3.89 3.02 -11.68
CA LEU A 3 -4.76 2.81 -12.86
C LEU A 3 -5.02 1.31 -13.19
N ILE A 4 -4.91 0.43 -12.20
CA ILE A 4 -5.13 -1.01 -12.29
C ILE A 4 -6.35 -1.35 -11.43
N GLN A 5 -7.15 -2.32 -11.88
CA GLN A 5 -8.29 -2.82 -11.12
C GLN A 5 -7.82 -3.55 -9.84
N PRO A 6 -8.52 -3.41 -8.70
CA PRO A 6 -8.12 -4.04 -7.44
C PRO A 6 -7.90 -5.55 -7.56
N GLU A 7 -8.72 -6.25 -8.33
CA GLU A 7 -8.64 -7.70 -8.53
C GLU A 7 -7.37 -8.10 -9.29
N GLN A 8 -6.92 -7.26 -10.21
CA GLN A 8 -5.68 -7.47 -10.94
C GLN A 8 -4.47 -7.27 -10.03
N LEU A 9 -4.53 -6.27 -9.15
CA LEU A 9 -3.49 -6.00 -8.16
C LEU A 9 -3.38 -7.13 -7.13
N GLN A 10 -4.54 -7.66 -6.70
CA GLN A 10 -4.62 -8.85 -5.83
C GLN A 10 -3.99 -10.08 -6.50
N ARG A 11 -4.31 -10.36 -7.77
CA ARG A 11 -3.68 -11.47 -8.51
C ARG A 11 -2.17 -11.29 -8.66
N GLN A 12 -1.70 -10.07 -8.86
CA GLN A 12 -0.26 -9.77 -8.92
C GLN A 12 0.41 -10.04 -7.57
N PHE A 13 -0.19 -9.58 -6.47
CA PHE A 13 0.26 -9.92 -5.12
C PHE A 13 0.32 -11.44 -4.91
N GLU A 14 -0.74 -12.15 -5.26
CA GLU A 14 -0.83 -13.61 -5.08
C GLU A 14 0.18 -14.40 -5.93
N SER A 15 0.59 -13.87 -7.08
CA SER A 15 1.54 -14.55 -7.98
C SER A 15 3.00 -14.20 -7.72
N GLN A 16 3.28 -12.98 -7.24
CA GLN A 16 4.65 -12.49 -7.05
C GLN A 16 5.15 -12.68 -5.63
N MET A 17 4.26 -12.75 -4.64
CA MET A 17 4.65 -12.79 -3.24
C MET A 17 4.76 -14.23 -2.70
N PRO A 18 5.73 -14.49 -1.81
CA PRO A 18 5.84 -15.76 -1.09
C PRO A 18 4.57 -16.19 -0.32
N GLU A 19 4.45 -17.46 0.05
CA GLU A 19 3.26 -17.99 0.73
C GLU A 19 3.16 -17.58 2.20
N ASP A 20 4.30 -17.35 2.86
CA ASP A 20 4.39 -16.87 4.24
C ASP A 20 3.77 -15.47 4.42
N VAL A 21 3.87 -14.60 3.40
CA VAL A 21 3.23 -13.27 3.43
C VAL A 21 1.76 -13.31 2.97
N ARG A 22 1.26 -14.45 2.51
CA ARG A 22 -0.15 -14.65 2.11
C ARG A 22 -0.97 -15.33 3.21
N GLN A 23 -0.41 -15.52 4.40
CA GLN A 23 -1.14 -16.12 5.52
C GLN A 23 -2.37 -15.27 5.92
N PRO A 24 -3.51 -15.89 6.25
CA PRO A 24 -4.75 -15.16 6.58
C PRO A 24 -4.58 -14.12 7.69
N SER A 25 -3.71 -14.38 8.67
CA SER A 25 -3.41 -13.49 9.80
C SER A 25 -2.80 -12.15 9.41
N CYS A 26 -2.14 -12.08 8.24
CA CYS A 26 -1.46 -10.87 7.76
C CYS A 26 -1.81 -10.49 6.32
N TYR A 27 -2.64 -11.28 5.63
CA TYR A 27 -2.97 -11.09 4.20
C TYR A 27 -3.46 -9.68 3.90
N ALA A 28 -4.45 -9.18 4.64
CA ALA A 28 -5.03 -7.86 4.39
C ALA A 28 -4.00 -6.73 4.52
N ARG A 29 -3.14 -6.83 5.55
CA ARG A 29 -2.05 -5.88 5.77
C ARG A 29 -1.00 -5.97 4.66
N ASN A 30 -0.54 -7.17 4.33
CA ASN A 30 0.53 -7.38 3.36
C ASN A 30 0.07 -7.03 1.94
N LEU A 31 -1.21 -7.27 1.60
CA LEU A 31 -1.81 -6.82 0.35
C LEU A 31 -1.82 -5.27 0.29
N LEU A 32 -2.24 -4.60 1.37
CA LEU A 32 -2.23 -3.13 1.43
C LEU A 32 -0.81 -2.58 1.27
N GLU A 33 0.17 -3.15 1.97
CA GLU A 33 1.59 -2.78 1.85
C GLU A 33 2.10 -2.97 0.41
N TYR A 34 1.74 -4.07 -0.25
CA TYR A 34 2.07 -4.31 -1.66
C TYR A 34 1.46 -3.27 -2.60
N CYS A 35 0.18 -2.91 -2.39
CA CYS A 35 -0.50 -1.86 -3.16
C CYS A 35 0.20 -0.50 -2.98
N SER A 36 0.50 -0.14 -1.73
CA SER A 36 1.22 1.07 -1.37
C SER A 36 2.61 1.13 -1.99
N TYR A 37 3.37 0.03 -1.91
CA TYR A 37 4.67 -0.09 -2.56
C TYR A 37 4.58 0.09 -4.07
N SER A 38 3.64 -0.59 -4.73
CA SER A 38 3.46 -0.54 -6.18
C SER A 38 3.14 0.89 -6.63
N ALA A 39 2.26 1.58 -5.90
CA ALA A 39 1.91 2.97 -6.18
C ALA A 39 3.12 3.89 -6.04
N LEU A 40 3.87 3.79 -4.93
CA LEU A 40 5.09 4.58 -4.72
C LEU A 40 6.12 4.31 -5.80
N HIS A 41 6.39 3.04 -6.11
CA HIS A 41 7.38 2.62 -7.10
C HIS A 41 7.12 3.24 -8.47
N LEU A 42 5.87 3.28 -8.92
CA LEU A 42 5.51 3.95 -10.16
C LEU A 42 5.71 5.47 -10.08
N MET A 43 5.29 6.10 -8.98
CA MET A 43 5.39 7.56 -8.87
C MET A 43 6.84 8.06 -8.79
N VAL A 44 7.75 7.34 -8.14
CA VAL A 44 9.17 7.76 -8.09
C VAL A 44 9.92 7.55 -9.41
N GLN A 45 9.36 6.79 -10.37
CA GLN A 45 9.94 6.67 -11.71
C GLN A 45 9.69 7.91 -12.57
N GLU A 46 8.71 8.75 -12.24
CA GLU A 46 8.46 9.99 -12.96
C GLU A 46 9.57 11.01 -12.67
N PRO A 47 10.11 11.69 -13.71
CA PRO A 47 11.06 12.77 -13.52
C PRO A 47 10.36 13.92 -12.78
N ASP A 48 11.08 14.55 -11.85
CA ASP A 48 10.56 15.65 -11.04
C ASP A 48 9.31 15.30 -10.17
N HIS A 49 9.14 14.02 -9.82
CA HIS A 49 8.06 13.57 -8.93
C HIS A 49 8.01 14.31 -7.58
N LEU A 50 9.14 14.85 -7.11
CA LEU A 50 9.20 15.67 -5.90
C LEU A 50 8.48 17.02 -6.06
N SER A 51 8.30 17.51 -7.28
CA SER A 51 7.54 18.73 -7.59
C SER A 51 6.03 18.49 -7.67
N ASP A 52 5.59 17.23 -7.82
CA ASP A 52 4.18 16.85 -7.76
C ASP A 52 3.62 17.01 -6.33
N ARG A 53 2.59 17.86 -6.20
CA ARG A 53 1.94 18.15 -4.91
C ARG A 53 1.17 16.94 -4.37
N GLU A 54 0.52 16.18 -5.23
CA GLU A 54 -0.27 15.02 -4.85
C GLU A 54 0.66 13.88 -4.42
N PHE A 55 1.82 13.72 -5.08
CA PHE A 55 2.87 12.80 -4.64
C PHE A 55 3.36 13.12 -3.23
N ARG A 56 3.77 14.38 -2.99
CA ARG A 56 4.25 14.81 -1.66
C ARG A 56 3.20 14.57 -0.58
N ARG A 57 1.95 14.95 -0.85
CA ARG A 57 0.84 14.74 0.10
C ARG A 57 0.62 13.26 0.39
N LEU A 58 0.55 12.42 -0.63
CA LEU A 58 0.36 10.99 -0.47
C LEU A 58 1.52 10.37 0.34
N SER A 59 2.77 10.73 0.04
CA SER A 59 3.92 10.24 0.80
C SER A 59 3.89 10.66 2.27
N TYR A 60 3.44 11.89 2.55
CA TYR A 60 3.27 12.39 3.92
C TYR A 60 2.15 11.64 4.66
N ASP A 61 0.99 11.48 4.04
CA ASP A 61 -0.14 10.76 4.61
C ASP A 61 0.22 9.28 4.90
N MET A 62 1.00 8.65 4.02
CA MET A 62 1.54 7.30 4.24
C MET A 62 2.53 7.24 5.40
N MET A 63 3.46 8.20 5.51
CA MET A 63 4.40 8.27 6.63
C MET A 63 3.65 8.38 7.97
N LEU A 64 2.63 9.23 8.06
CA LEU A 64 1.79 9.36 9.25
C LEU A 64 1.00 8.08 9.56
N ALA A 65 0.43 7.43 8.54
CA ALA A 65 -0.29 6.17 8.73
C ALA A 65 0.62 5.04 9.23
N TRP A 66 1.91 5.07 8.87
CA TRP A 66 2.92 4.12 9.33
C TRP A 66 3.44 4.40 10.74
N GLU A 67 3.29 5.61 11.28
CA GLU A 67 3.65 5.93 12.68
C GLU A 67 2.71 5.25 13.68
N ALA A 68 1.44 5.05 13.33
CA ALA A 68 0.45 4.39 14.18
C ALA A 68 -0.49 3.48 13.36
N PRO A 69 -0.03 2.28 12.93
CA PRO A 69 -0.79 1.38 12.06
C PRO A 69 -2.14 0.90 12.65
N ALA A 70 -2.33 1.07 13.96
CA ALA A 70 -3.52 0.62 14.70
C ALA A 70 -4.46 1.76 15.16
N ALA A 71 -4.13 3.04 14.95
CA ALA A 71 -4.93 4.16 15.49
C ALA A 71 -6.30 4.35 14.82
N GLY A 72 -6.52 3.74 13.65
CA GLY A 72 -7.82 3.72 12.95
C GLY A 72 -8.50 2.36 12.91
N CYS A 73 -7.85 1.30 13.43
CA CYS A 73 -8.48 0.01 13.62
C CYS A 73 -9.03 0.01 15.05
N GLU A 74 -10.12 0.74 15.28
CA GLU A 74 -10.93 0.51 16.48
C GLU A 74 -11.18 -1.00 16.53
N THR A 75 -10.54 -1.67 17.49
CA THR A 75 -10.90 -3.04 17.81
C THR A 75 -12.39 -2.99 18.10
N LEU A 76 -13.18 -3.65 17.25
CA LEU A 76 -14.52 -4.09 17.60
C LEU A 76 -14.38 -5.06 18.78
N SER A 77 -14.10 -4.51 19.96
CA SER A 77 -14.16 -5.20 21.22
C SER A 77 -15.65 -5.41 21.49
N LYS A 78 -16.06 -6.64 21.22
CA LYS A 78 -17.27 -7.38 21.62
C LYS A 78 -18.42 -6.59 22.25
#